data_AF-A0A951YCH9-F1
#
_entry.id   AF-A0A951YCH9-F1
#
_cell.length_a   1.000
_cell.length_b   1.000
_cell.length_c   1.000
_cell.angle_alpha   90.00
_cell.angle_beta   90.00
_cell.angle_gamma   90.00
#
_symmetry.space_group_name_H-M   'P 1'
#
loop_
_entity.id
_entity.type
_entity.pdbx_description
1 polymer ?
#
loop_
_entity_poly.entity_id
_entity_poly.type
_entity_poly.pdbx_seq_one_letter_code
_entity_poly.pdbx_strand_id
1 'polypeptide(L)'
;MAVFVTFVILVRVFSILIFIVMVLVQTPVSQLFKITELIEHYAEHRNLDEHMSFSDFLAMHYSHSDVQYPDHERDMQLPFKQYNCSSLVFTFSQPAAFALTDKTFFARSEEGLTLYWSPFHSSELLANIWQPPKA
;
A
#
# COMPACT_ATOMS: atom_id res chain seq x y z
N MET A 1 32.50 25.33 -2.79
CA MET A 1 32.94 23.95 -2.47
C MET A 1 32.29 23.41 -1.19
N ALA A 2 32.30 24.15 -0.08
CA ALA A 2 31.71 23.70 1.19
C ALA A 2 30.22 23.30 1.08
N VAL A 3 29.37 24.14 0.48
CA VAL A 3 27.92 23.88 0.31
C VAL A 3 27.63 22.57 -0.43
N PHE A 4 28.40 22.26 -1.48
CA PHE A 4 28.25 21.03 -2.25
C PHE A 4 28.60 19.78 -1.41
N VAL A 5 29.68 19.86 -0.63
CA VAL A 5 30.09 18.78 0.28
C VAL A 5 29.03 18.56 1.37
N THR A 6 28.52 19.65 1.97
CA THR A 6 27.46 19.57 2.99
C THR A 6 26.18 18.94 2.43
N PHE A 7 25.79 19.30 1.20
CA PHE A 7 24.63 18.72 0.53
C PHE A 7 24.79 17.20 0.30
N VAL A 8 25.95 16.76 -0.20
CA VAL A 8 26.23 15.32 -0.41
C VAL A 8 26.20 14.55 0.90
N ILE A 9 26.75 15.10 1.98
CA ILE A 9 26.70 14.49 3.32
C ILE A 9 25.24 14.37 3.80
N LEU A 10 24.44 15.43 3.64
CA LEU A 10 23.04 15.44 4.06
C LEU A 10 22.23 14.36 3.34
N VAL A 11 22.36 14.25 2.02
CA VAL A 11 21.67 13.21 1.23
C VAL A 11 22.08 11.80 1.66
N ARG A 12 23.37 11.58 1.95
CA ARG A 12 23.85 10.28 2.45
C ARG A 12 23.25 9.93 3.80
N VAL A 13 23.27 10.86 4.76
CA VAL A 13 22.68 10.64 6.09
C VAL A 13 21.19 10.37 5.98
N PHE A 14 20.48 11.13 5.14
CA PHE A 14 19.05 10.93 4.90
C PHE A 14 18.75 9.55 4.28
N SER A 15 19.56 9.10 3.32
CA SER A 15 19.41 7.79 2.69
C SER A 15 19.64 6.66 3.70
N ILE A 16 20.67 6.78 4.55
CA ILE A 16 20.96 5.82 5.62
C ILE A 16 19.81 5.78 6.63
N LEU A 17 19.27 6.94 7.02
CA LEU A 17 18.14 7.02 7.94
C LEU A 17 16.90 6.31 7.38
N ILE A 18 16.54 6.58 6.13
CA ILE A 18 15.41 5.90 5.48
C ILE A 18 15.65 4.40 5.41
N PHE A 19 16.86 3.97 5.03
CA PHE A 19 17.18 2.55 4.97
C PHE A 19 16.99 1.87 6.32
N ILE A 20 17.46 2.47 7.41
CA ILE A 20 17.28 1.94 8.76
C ILE A 20 15.79 1.84 9.10
N VAL A 21 15.00 2.88 8.84
CA VAL A 21 13.54 2.85 9.09
C VAL A 21 12.86 1.75 8.27
N MET A 22 13.23 1.60 7.00
CA MET A 22 12.68 0.55 6.14
C MET A 22 13.01 -0.85 6.67
N VAL A 23 14.26 -1.08 7.09
CA VAL A 23 14.65 -2.37 7.70
C VAL A 23 13.89 -2.61 9.01
N LEU A 24 13.73 -1.61 9.87
CA LEU A 24 12.99 -1.74 11.13
C LEU A 24 11.50 -2.02 10.93
N VAL A 25 10.89 -1.44 9.88
CA VAL A 25 9.47 -1.66 9.57
C VAL A 25 9.24 -2.98 8.85
N GLN A 26 10.18 -3.41 8.00
CA GLN A 26 10.05 -4.65 7.23
C GLN A 26 10.49 -5.89 7.99
N THR A 27 11.41 -5.76 8.96
CA THR A 27 11.76 -6.86 9.85
C THR A 27 10.74 -6.92 10.99
N PRO A 28 10.13 -8.07 11.27
CA PRO A 28 9.22 -8.17 12.40
C PRO A 28 10.05 -8.27 13.68
N VAL A 29 10.60 -7.13 14.14
CA VAL A 29 11.43 -7.03 15.36
C VAL A 29 10.72 -7.64 16.58
N SER A 30 9.38 -7.61 16.60
CA SER A 30 8.56 -8.30 17.59
C SER A 30 8.83 -9.81 17.67
N GLN A 31 9.21 -10.45 16.58
CA GLN A 31 9.59 -11.88 16.55
C GLN A 31 10.93 -12.13 17.23
N LEU A 32 11.83 -11.15 17.29
CA LEU A 32 13.11 -11.30 18.01
C LEU A 32 12.88 -11.39 19.53
N PHE A 33 11.86 -10.74 20.07
CA PHE A 33 11.52 -10.88 21.49
C PHE A 33 11.03 -12.30 21.85
N LYS A 34 10.59 -13.09 20.87
CA LYS A 34 10.20 -14.49 21.07
C LYS A 34 11.39 -15.46 21.11
N ILE A 35 12.62 -14.97 20.95
CA ILE A 35 13.83 -15.81 21.08
C ILE A 35 13.93 -16.40 22.50
N THR A 36 13.41 -15.71 23.52
CA THR A 36 13.35 -16.25 24.89
C THR A 36 12.51 -17.52 24.95
N GLU A 37 11.33 -17.53 24.32
CA GLU A 37 10.45 -18.70 24.22
C GLU A 37 11.13 -19.86 23.49
N LEU A 38 11.86 -19.57 22.41
CA LEU A 38 12.63 -20.58 21.66
C LEU A 38 13.67 -21.27 22.55
N ILE A 39 14.40 -20.49 23.36
CA ILE A 39 15.44 -21.01 24.25
C ILE A 39 14.83 -21.84 25.38
N GLU A 40 13.75 -21.34 25.99
CA GLU A 40 13.05 -22.06 27.07
C GLU A 40 12.48 -23.38 26.57
N HIS A 41 11.80 -23.37 25.42
CA HIS A 41 11.23 -24.57 24.84
C HIS A 41 12.29 -25.58 24.37
N TYR A 42 13.44 -25.10 23.85
CA TYR A 42 14.59 -25.97 23.59
C TYR A 42 15.11 -26.64 24.87
N ALA A 43 15.20 -25.91 25.98
CA ALA A 43 15.64 -26.46 27.25
C ALA A 43 14.68 -27.55 27.76
N GLU A 44 13.36 -27.38 27.57
CA GLU A 44 12.37 -28.41 27.88
C GLU A 44 12.61 -29.71 27.09
N HIS A 45 12.80 -29.61 25.76
CA HIS A 45 13.12 -30.78 24.95
C HIS A 45 14.46 -31.41 25.31
N ARG A 46 15.47 -30.60 25.66
CA ARG A 46 16.78 -31.09 26.11
C ARG A 46 16.70 -31.83 27.44
N ASN A 47 15.76 -31.45 28.32
CA ASN A 47 15.52 -32.14 29.58
C ASN A 47 14.79 -33.49 29.38
N LEU A 48 13.97 -33.60 28.33
CA LEU A 48 13.29 -34.85 27.96
C LEU A 48 14.21 -35.80 27.17
N ASP A 49 15.07 -35.24 26.32
CA ASP A 49 16.07 -35.96 25.54
C ASP A 49 17.42 -35.22 25.59
N GLU A 50 18.35 -35.74 26.41
CA GLU A 50 19.68 -35.17 26.60
C GLU A 50 20.53 -35.15 25.31
N HIS A 51 20.17 -35.96 24.32
CA HIS A 51 20.86 -36.06 23.03
C HIS A 51 20.29 -35.10 21.97
N MET A 52 19.15 -34.46 22.22
CA MET A 52 18.53 -33.50 21.32
C MET A 52 19.46 -32.31 21.05
N SER A 53 19.93 -32.15 19.81
CA SER A 53 20.69 -30.96 19.43
C SER A 53 19.76 -29.78 19.14
N PHE A 54 20.29 -28.57 19.20
CA PHE A 54 19.52 -27.38 18.85
C PHE A 54 19.07 -27.40 17.37
N SER A 55 19.90 -27.93 16.47
CA SER A 55 19.51 -28.10 15.06
C SER A 55 18.39 -29.11 14.88
N ASP A 56 18.36 -30.20 15.66
CA ASP A 56 17.29 -31.20 15.60
C ASP A 56 15.98 -30.61 16.10
N PHE A 57 16.03 -29.84 17.18
CA PHE A 57 14.88 -29.08 17.69
C PHE A 57 14.34 -28.08 16.65
N LEU A 58 15.23 -27.32 15.99
CA LEU A 58 14.80 -26.42 14.91
C LEU A 58 14.24 -27.19 13.72
N ALA A 59 14.84 -28.32 13.33
CA ALA A 59 14.32 -29.14 12.25
C ALA A 59 12.93 -29.68 12.58
N MET A 60 12.71 -30.20 13.78
CA MET A 60 11.41 -30.67 14.25
C MET A 60 10.34 -29.57 14.19
N HIS A 61 10.68 -28.35 14.62
CA HIS A 61 9.72 -27.25 14.71
C HIS A 61 9.62 -26.35 13.47
N TYR A 62 10.56 -26.39 12.52
CA TYR A 62 10.54 -25.53 11.33
C TYR A 62 10.58 -26.31 10.00
N SER A 63 10.80 -27.62 10.02
CA SER A 63 10.52 -28.46 8.85
C SER A 63 9.00 -28.62 8.68
N HIS A 64 8.54 -28.68 7.42
CA HIS A 64 7.12 -28.78 7.07
C HIS A 64 6.54 -30.14 7.50
N SER A 65 6.24 -30.28 8.77
CA SER A 65 5.56 -31.43 9.35
C SER A 65 4.26 -30.93 9.96
N ASP A 66 3.14 -31.10 9.25
CA ASP A 66 1.77 -30.73 9.65
C ASP A 66 1.23 -31.66 10.77
N VAL A 67 2.12 -32.15 11.63
CA VAL A 67 1.78 -33.04 12.73
C VAL A 67 1.51 -32.17 13.95
N GLN A 68 0.23 -32.00 14.28
CA GLN A 68 -0.15 -31.34 15.52
C GLN A 68 0.11 -32.27 16.70
N TYR A 69 1.12 -31.91 17.49
CA TYR A 69 1.43 -32.53 18.77
C TYR A 69 0.67 -31.80 19.91
N PRO A 70 0.65 -32.35 21.14
CA PRO A 70 -0.07 -31.75 22.27
C PRO A 70 0.37 -30.32 22.63
N ASP A 71 1.60 -29.94 22.24
CA ASP A 71 2.25 -28.65 22.45
C ASP A 71 2.03 -27.66 21.30
N HIS A 72 1.15 -27.96 20.35
CA HIS A 72 0.90 -27.12 19.16
C HIS A 72 0.68 -25.63 19.49
N GLU A 73 -0.10 -25.31 20.53
CA GLU A 73 -0.32 -23.91 20.93
C GLU A 73 0.96 -23.18 21.36
N ARG A 74 1.92 -23.91 21.94
CA ARG A 74 3.23 -23.41 22.34
C ARG A 74 4.17 -23.30 21.15
N ASP A 75 4.16 -24.28 20.26
CA ASP A 75 4.95 -24.26 19.02
C ASP A 75 4.60 -23.03 18.17
N MET A 76 3.32 -22.69 18.10
CA MET A 76 2.84 -21.52 17.37
C MET A 76 3.32 -20.19 17.97
N GLN A 77 3.83 -20.17 19.20
CA GLN A 77 4.42 -18.98 19.83
C GLN A 77 5.88 -18.77 19.42
N LEU A 78 6.54 -19.78 18.84
CA LEU A 78 7.92 -19.70 18.40
C LEU A 78 8.14 -18.58 17.37
N PRO A 79 9.33 -17.97 17.36
CA PRO A 79 9.66 -16.88 16.45
C PRO A 79 9.48 -17.34 15.00
N PHE A 80 8.84 -16.52 14.17
CA PHE A 80 8.64 -16.77 12.74
C PHE A 80 7.82 -18.04 12.38
N LYS A 81 7.21 -18.74 13.34
CA LYS A 81 6.32 -19.89 13.07
C LYS A 81 4.96 -19.45 12.50
N GLN A 82 4.48 -18.27 12.89
CA GLN A 82 3.25 -17.66 12.34
C GLN A 82 3.56 -16.53 11.35
N TYR A 83 2.83 -16.52 10.24
CA TYR A 83 2.80 -15.43 9.26
C TYR A 83 1.92 -14.27 9.74
N ASN A 84 2.20 -13.71 10.92
CA ASN A 84 1.51 -12.51 11.44
C ASN A 84 2.29 -11.22 11.17
N CYS A 85 2.96 -11.14 10.01
CA CYS A 85 3.62 -9.91 9.58
C CYS A 85 2.60 -9.04 8.83
N SER A 86 2.13 -7.97 9.48
CA SER A 86 1.69 -6.76 8.76
C SER A 86 2.91 -6.15 8.08
N SER A 87 3.39 -6.78 7.01
CA SER A 87 4.45 -6.24 6.17
C SER A 87 3.84 -5.17 5.25
N LEU A 88 4.53 -4.04 5.10
CA LEU A 88 4.16 -3.06 4.08
C LEU A 88 4.40 -3.69 2.69
N VAL A 89 3.31 -4.14 2.06
CA VAL A 89 3.35 -4.68 0.70
C VAL A 89 3.44 -3.51 -0.28
N PHE A 90 4.63 -3.26 -0.81
CA PHE A 90 4.82 -2.32 -1.93
C PHE A 90 4.44 -3.02 -3.24
N THR A 91 3.26 -2.70 -3.78
CA THR A 91 2.88 -3.11 -5.13
C THR A 91 3.40 -2.08 -6.14
N PHE A 92 4.32 -2.50 -7.00
CA PHE A 92 4.65 -1.73 -8.19
C PHE A 92 3.54 -1.93 -9.22
N SER A 93 2.58 -1.00 -9.26
CA SER A 93 1.67 -0.93 -10.41
C SER A 93 2.44 -0.34 -11.59
N GLN A 94 2.43 -1.01 -12.74
CA GLN A 94 2.87 -0.38 -13.98
C GLN A 94 1.95 0.83 -14.21
N PRO A 95 2.48 2.03 -14.52
CA PRO A 95 1.63 3.11 -14.95
C PRO A 95 0.88 2.62 -16.19
N ALA A 96 -0.44 2.50 -16.09
CA ALA A 96 -1.26 2.20 -17.26
C ALA A 96 -0.96 3.28 -18.29
N ALA A 97 -0.48 2.87 -19.46
CA ALA A 97 -0.35 3.76 -20.59
C ALA A 97 -1.78 4.16 -20.99
N PHE A 98 -2.29 5.26 -20.43
CA PHE A 98 -3.52 5.85 -20.90
C PHE A 98 -3.21 6.44 -22.27
N ALA A 99 -3.63 5.74 -23.33
CA ALA A 99 -3.74 6.36 -24.64
C ALA A 99 -4.78 7.48 -24.50
N LEU A 100 -4.33 8.73 -24.54
CA LEU A 100 -5.22 9.84 -24.86
C LEU A 100 -5.72 9.56 -26.27
N THR A 101 -6.91 8.97 -26.39
CA THR A 101 -7.62 8.95 -27.66
C THR A 101 -7.80 10.41 -28.05
N ASP A 102 -6.98 10.85 -29.00
CA ASP A 102 -7.14 12.15 -29.62
C ASP A 102 -8.58 12.23 -30.11
N LYS A 103 -9.40 13.03 -29.44
CA LYS A 103 -10.75 13.31 -29.93
C LYS A 103 -10.51 14.04 -31.23
N THR A 104 -10.61 13.32 -32.34
CA THR A 104 -10.60 13.90 -33.67
C THR A 104 -11.58 15.06 -33.65
N PHE A 105 -11.06 16.29 -33.69
CA PHE A 105 -11.90 17.46 -33.89
C PHE A 105 -12.55 17.27 -35.25
N PHE A 106 -13.80 16.83 -35.25
CA PHE A 106 -14.64 16.99 -36.43
C PHE A 106 -14.75 18.48 -36.64
N ALA A 107 -14.10 19.00 -37.69
CA ALA A 107 -14.40 20.33 -38.17
C ALA A 107 -15.90 20.35 -38.44
N ARG A 108 -16.66 21.02 -37.56
CA ARG A 108 -18.09 21.22 -37.73
C ARG A 108 -18.26 21.91 -39.08
N SER A 109 -18.83 21.22 -40.06
CA SER A 109 -19.27 21.91 -41.27
C SER A 109 -20.23 22.98 -40.82
N GLU A 110 -19.97 24.23 -41.21
CA GLU A 110 -20.95 25.29 -41.07
C GLU A 110 -22.13 24.94 -41.97
N GLU A 111 -23.06 24.15 -41.45
CA GLU A 111 -24.43 24.15 -41.96
C GLU A 111 -24.94 25.56 -41.68
N GLY A 112 -25.04 26.36 -42.75
CA GLY A 112 -25.43 27.76 -42.67
C GLY A 112 -26.67 27.91 -41.81
N LEU A 113 -26.57 28.73 -40.76
CA LEU A 113 -27.72 29.06 -39.91
C LEU A 113 -28.85 29.56 -40.81
N THR A 114 -29.91 28.76 -40.97
CA THR A 114 -31.18 29.28 -41.46
C THR A 114 -31.79 30.10 -40.33
N LEU A 115 -31.48 31.40 -40.30
CA LEU A 115 -32.15 32.34 -39.41
C LEU A 115 -33.64 32.36 -39.77
N TYR A 116 -34.47 31.77 -38.90
CA TYR A 116 -35.92 31.79 -39.03
C TYR A 116 -36.41 33.22 -38.81
N TRP A 117 -36.97 33.82 -39.86
CA TRP A 117 -37.52 35.17 -39.82
C TRP A 117 -39.04 35.09 -39.60
N SER A 118 -39.50 35.38 -38.38
CA SER A 118 -40.93 35.43 -38.05
C SER A 118 -41.51 36.81 -38.42
N PRO A 119 -42.56 36.92 -39.27
CA PRO A 119 -43.01 38.23 -39.73
C PRO A 119 -43.92 39.01 -38.77
N PHE A 120 -44.32 38.45 -37.61
CA PHE A 120 -45.30 39.13 -36.75
C PHE A 120 -45.04 38.89 -35.27
N HIS A 121 -44.64 39.94 -34.56
CA HIS A 121 -44.83 40.05 -33.11
C HIS A 121 -45.81 41.20 -32.87
N SER A 122 -46.98 40.91 -32.29
CA SER A 122 -47.87 41.97 -31.81
C SER A 122 -47.21 42.67 -30.62
N SER A 123 -47.21 44.01 -30.60
CA SER A 123 -46.57 44.80 -29.53
C SER A 123 -47.15 44.52 -28.13
N GLU A 124 -48.37 43.99 -28.08
CA GLU A 124 -49.02 43.56 -26.84
C GLU A 124 -48.29 42.40 -26.15
N LEU A 125 -47.60 41.53 -26.90
CA LEU A 125 -46.83 40.42 -26.34
C LEU A 125 -45.52 40.93 -25.68
N LEU A 126 -44.89 41.95 -26.27
CA LEU A 126 -43.64 42.55 -25.76
C LEU A 126 -43.87 43.37 -24.48
N ALA A 127 -45.01 44.05 -24.38
CA ALA A 127 -45.38 44.84 -23.20
C ALA A 127 -45.62 43.98 -21.94
N ASN A 128 -45.88 42.68 -22.09
CA ASN A 128 -46.12 41.74 -20.99
C ASN A 128 -44.87 41.02 -20.48
N ILE A 129 -43.70 41.22 -21.11
CA ILE A 129 -42.47 40.51 -20.74
C ILE A 129 -41.83 41.09 -19.47
N TRP A 130 -42.07 42.38 -19.19
CA TRP A 130 -41.54 43.08 -18.01
C TRP A 130 -42.66 43.71 -17.18
N GLN A 131 -43.36 42.89 -16.38
CA GLN A 131 -44.20 43.41 -15.30
C GLN A 131 -43.48 43.25 -13.95
N PRO A 132 -43.36 44.32 -13.14
CA PRO A 132 -42.84 44.18 -11.79
C PRO A 132 -43.82 43.39 -10.90
N PRO A 133 -43.35 42.83 -9.77
CA PRO A 133 -44.19 42.05 -8.86
C PRO A 133 -45.34 42.90 -8.34
N LYS A 134 -46.57 42.37 -8.40
CA LYS A 134 -47.74 42.97 -7.76
C LYS A 134 -47.87 42.39 -6.35
N ALA A 135 -48.14 43.25 -5.36
CA ALA A 135 -48.32 42.86 -3.96
C ALA A 135 -49.68 42.17 -3.73
#